data_AF-A0A5A9NEY5-F1
#
_entry.id   AF-A0A5A9NEY5-F1
#
_cell.length_a   1.000
_cell.length_b   1.000
_cell.length_c   1.000
_cell.angle_alpha   90.00
_cell.angle_beta   90.00
_cell.angle_gamma   90.00
#
_symmetry.space_group_name_H-M   'P 1'
#
loop_
_entity.id
_entity.type
_entity.pdbx_description
1 polymer ?
#
loop_
_entity_poly.entity_id
_entity_poly.type
_entity_poly.pdbx_seq_one_letter_code
_entity_poly.pdbx_strand_id
1 'polypeptide(L)'
;MDEYLTEGYSEPCGRCAAVDWGVSGEEQFFCKKCHNVIERTRDMVGECSHFSNNNKVSYIAKPKNAAMEFAQEWMVCEGFQFVLKQQADALVSLGVCLQFKTDVMWNFWKRYLQNTRQAFVNNPVSTAGFSAYLNSESEGEPESVPFCEGTSLTGSPSEGRKPASGCSNDRRSGSLDASLYLKGKKSCNLMTMPRTLALCYLALLWVREAITLADLLRLVKERRVPYLNIHDCLPKDMNLFGQDSKIFRVDSIPSYSKVHEEAVDLAKVIKLPAFPTVSQDCLLHPIPLTVRYLLESNLPDGLLVWVHKVIDEASMGADSFLTFDPVKKKPALVCYDIQAAAVIIVTMKLLFKLDDRVEWTSPGKAGSEKKKKVFNVERWYKIMQPAFERARQKMEIEEVRQLWKSHKPFITSQKDKSLVFKKRRIVNHLQHRFQKLTDSIPEQQVSTTTSFSSFQFHWGKEPGSDGPSLHQHRLNCTFKKKGFKRLTNRKYWHTVLNRCPPTCSHHFSDSEPSLPRMYVWLLDLFSFLLGVSQGQVHKEVLNIERCFKKRKRPPVPKSTPPRAATKKTPCPS
;
A
#
# COMPACT_ATOMS: atom_id res chain seq x y z
N MET A 1 -23.37 -34.93 10.69
CA MET A 1 -23.10 -34.62 9.26
C MET A 1 -23.05 -35.89 8.40
N ASP A 2 -22.72 -37.06 8.95
CA ASP A 2 -22.60 -38.30 8.16
C ASP A 2 -23.94 -38.96 7.78
N GLU A 3 -24.99 -38.78 8.59
CA GLU A 3 -26.31 -39.42 8.39
C GLU A 3 -26.98 -39.04 7.07
N TYR A 4 -26.87 -37.77 6.67
CA TYR A 4 -27.43 -37.23 5.41
C TYR A 4 -26.62 -37.66 4.16
N LEU A 5 -25.41 -38.18 4.35
CA LEU A 5 -24.51 -38.62 3.27
C LEU A 5 -24.61 -40.13 3.00
N THR A 6 -25.18 -40.89 3.94
CA THR A 6 -25.40 -42.34 3.85
C THR A 6 -26.87 -42.72 3.65
N GLU A 7 -27.79 -41.75 3.65
CA GLU A 7 -29.22 -41.97 3.39
C GLU A 7 -29.43 -42.66 2.03
N GLY A 8 -29.86 -43.93 2.08
CA GLY A 8 -30.11 -44.78 0.92
C GLY A 8 -29.19 -46.01 0.79
N TYR A 9 -28.12 -46.12 1.59
CA TYR A 9 -27.21 -47.28 1.53
C TYR A 9 -27.43 -48.25 2.70
N SER A 10 -28.20 -49.31 2.45
CA SER A 10 -28.57 -50.33 3.44
C SER A 10 -27.95 -51.72 3.18
N GLU A 11 -26.92 -51.81 2.34
CA GLU A 11 -26.23 -53.08 2.11
C GLU A 11 -25.38 -53.50 3.33
N PRO A 12 -25.38 -54.79 3.72
CA PRO A 12 -24.58 -55.26 4.85
C PRO A 12 -23.09 -55.30 4.49
N CYS A 13 -22.25 -54.89 5.44
CA CYS A 13 -20.80 -54.97 5.29
C CYS A 13 -20.35 -56.42 5.03
N GLY A 14 -19.68 -56.68 3.90
CA GLY A 14 -19.22 -58.02 3.52
C GLY A 14 -18.22 -58.69 4.50
N ARG A 15 -17.72 -57.98 5.52
CA ARG A 15 -16.85 -58.54 6.57
C ARG A 15 -17.53 -58.75 7.92
N CYS A 16 -18.52 -57.94 8.31
CA CYS A 16 -19.11 -58.00 9.66
C CYS A 16 -20.65 -57.97 9.67
N ALA A 17 -21.27 -57.97 8.49
CA ALA A 17 -22.71 -57.89 8.25
C ALA A 17 -23.43 -56.65 8.83
N ALA A 18 -22.71 -55.71 9.45
CA ALA A 18 -23.30 -54.48 9.96
C ALA A 18 -23.70 -53.54 8.81
N VAL A 19 -24.86 -52.89 8.96
CA VAL A 19 -25.41 -51.88 8.03
C VAL A 19 -25.22 -50.49 8.65
N ASP A 20 -23.97 -50.17 8.99
CA ASP A 20 -23.62 -48.89 9.60
C ASP A 20 -22.38 -48.32 8.92
N TRP A 21 -22.63 -47.38 8.03
CA TRP A 21 -21.64 -46.83 7.11
C TRP A 21 -21.35 -45.37 7.44
N GLY A 22 -20.11 -44.95 7.15
CA GLY A 22 -19.65 -43.57 7.19
C GLY A 22 -18.93 -43.24 5.89
N VAL A 23 -18.78 -41.96 5.58
CA VAL A 23 -18.09 -41.48 4.38
C VAL A 23 -16.84 -40.73 4.81
N SER A 24 -15.68 -41.17 4.32
CA SER A 24 -14.41 -40.48 4.55
C SER A 24 -14.35 -39.20 3.72
N GLY A 25 -13.51 -38.23 4.11
CA GLY A 25 -13.35 -36.94 3.41
C GLY A 25 -12.86 -37.01 1.94
N GLU A 26 -12.66 -38.22 1.41
CA GLU A 26 -12.35 -38.54 0.02
C GLU A 26 -13.53 -39.21 -0.73
N GLU A 27 -14.76 -39.10 -0.20
CA GLU A 27 -16.01 -39.68 -0.75
C GLU A 27 -16.06 -41.23 -0.82
N GLN A 28 -15.21 -41.91 -0.04
CA GLN A 28 -15.20 -43.37 0.07
C GLN A 28 -16.03 -43.84 1.27
N PHE A 29 -16.84 -44.87 1.07
CA PHE A 29 -17.63 -45.49 2.14
C PHE A 29 -16.75 -46.42 2.99
N PHE A 30 -16.91 -46.33 4.31
CA PHE A 30 -16.30 -47.24 5.27
C PHE A 30 -17.32 -47.72 6.30
N CYS A 31 -17.21 -48.98 6.72
CA CYS A 31 -18.05 -49.52 7.79
C CYS A 31 -17.60 -48.95 9.14
N LYS A 32 -18.50 -48.33 9.91
CA LYS A 32 -18.16 -47.76 11.23
C LYS A 32 -17.79 -48.81 12.27
N LYS A 33 -18.21 -50.06 12.07
CA LYS A 33 -17.99 -51.16 13.03
C LYS A 33 -16.66 -51.90 12.83
N CYS A 34 -16.21 -52.08 11.59
CA CYS A 34 -14.98 -52.83 11.28
C CYS A 34 -13.97 -52.07 10.41
N HIS A 35 -14.25 -50.81 10.08
CA HIS A 35 -13.42 -49.93 9.26
C HIS A 35 -13.06 -50.48 7.87
N ASN A 36 -13.83 -51.44 7.35
CA ASN A 36 -13.66 -51.93 5.99
C ASN A 36 -14.10 -50.83 5.00
N VAL A 37 -13.19 -50.44 4.10
CA VAL A 37 -13.41 -49.41 3.07
C VAL A 37 -13.82 -50.10 1.77
N ILE A 38 -14.77 -49.51 1.05
CA ILE A 38 -15.22 -49.97 -0.26
C ILE A 38 -15.02 -48.87 -1.32
N GLU A 39 -14.64 -49.25 -2.54
CA GLU A 39 -14.33 -48.32 -3.65
C GLU A 39 -15.58 -47.77 -4.38
N ARG A 40 -16.73 -47.66 -3.70
CA ARG A 40 -17.91 -47.06 -4.32
C ARG A 40 -17.83 -45.54 -4.17
N THR A 41 -17.69 -44.83 -5.28
CA THR A 41 -17.88 -43.37 -5.36
C THR A 41 -19.37 -43.09 -5.52
N ARG A 42 -19.83 -41.92 -5.06
CA ARG A 42 -21.25 -41.52 -5.09
C ARG A 42 -21.75 -41.42 -6.54
N ASP A 43 -22.32 -42.51 -7.06
CA ASP A 43 -23.13 -42.44 -8.27
C ASP A 43 -24.39 -41.62 -7.93
N MET A 44 -24.56 -40.47 -8.58
CA MET A 44 -25.84 -39.75 -8.54
C MET A 44 -26.89 -40.66 -9.19
N VAL A 45 -27.64 -41.38 -8.35
CA VAL A 45 -28.77 -42.17 -8.79
C VAL A 45 -29.85 -41.22 -9.31
N GLY A 46 -29.86 -41.03 -10.63
CA GLY A 46 -31.10 -40.93 -11.36
C GLY A 46 -31.80 -42.27 -11.22
N GLU A 47 -33.01 -42.27 -10.68
CA GLU A 47 -33.86 -43.45 -10.62
C GLU A 47 -34.13 -43.94 -12.04
N CYS A 48 -33.60 -45.12 -12.36
CA CYS A 48 -34.24 -45.99 -13.34
C CYS A 48 -33.85 -47.43 -13.02
N SER A 49 -34.74 -48.15 -12.35
CA SER A 49 -34.67 -49.60 -12.19
C SER A 49 -35.41 -50.30 -13.35
N HIS A 50 -34.61 -51.05 -14.13
CA HIS A 50 -34.83 -52.43 -14.57
C HIS A 50 -35.70 -52.81 -15.81
N PHE A 51 -34.96 -53.41 -16.77
CA PHE A 51 -35.25 -54.47 -17.76
C PHE A 51 -36.09 -54.18 -19.03
N SER A 52 -35.41 -54.16 -20.19
CA SER A 52 -35.35 -55.26 -21.17
C SER A 52 -35.16 -54.73 -22.61
N ASN A 53 -34.35 -55.44 -23.40
CA ASN A 53 -34.01 -55.13 -24.79
C ASN A 53 -35.24 -54.89 -25.67
N ASN A 54 -35.28 -53.76 -26.40
CA ASN A 54 -35.47 -53.75 -27.85
C ASN A 54 -35.25 -52.35 -28.46
N ASN A 55 -34.51 -52.33 -29.56
CA ASN A 55 -34.21 -51.16 -30.37
C ASN A 55 -35.48 -50.43 -30.86
N LYS A 56 -35.57 -49.12 -30.58
CA LYS A 56 -36.14 -48.11 -31.50
C LYS A 56 -35.80 -46.69 -31.01
N VAL A 57 -35.04 -45.98 -31.84
CA VAL A 57 -34.67 -44.57 -31.67
C VAL A 57 -35.95 -43.72 -31.68
N SER A 58 -36.16 -42.93 -30.63
CA SER A 58 -37.06 -41.78 -30.66
C SER A 58 -36.40 -40.58 -29.97
N TYR A 59 -36.33 -39.48 -30.71
CA TYR A 59 -35.77 -38.21 -30.27
C TYR A 59 -36.66 -37.63 -29.15
N ILE A 60 -36.09 -37.37 -27.97
CA ILE A 60 -36.76 -36.63 -26.89
C ILE A 60 -35.93 -35.37 -26.59
N ALA A 61 -36.58 -34.22 -26.74
CA ALA A 61 -36.01 -32.90 -26.56
C ALA A 61 -35.48 -32.68 -25.14
N LYS A 62 -34.33 -32.00 -25.03
CA LYS A 62 -33.74 -31.59 -23.74
C LYS A 62 -34.72 -30.67 -22.99
N PRO A 63 -34.97 -30.88 -21.68
CA PRO A 63 -35.69 -29.90 -20.89
C PRO A 63 -34.81 -28.66 -20.70
N LYS A 64 -35.40 -27.50 -20.96
CA LYS A 64 -34.82 -26.18 -20.67
C LYS A 64 -34.80 -25.96 -19.15
N ASN A 65 -33.62 -25.54 -18.68
CA ASN A 65 -33.36 -24.69 -17.51
C ASN A 65 -33.76 -25.20 -16.11
N ALA A 66 -32.82 -25.88 -15.45
CA ALA A 66 -32.56 -25.58 -14.04
C ALA A 66 -31.70 -24.31 -14.01
N ALA A 67 -32.17 -23.25 -13.33
CA ALA A 67 -31.45 -21.99 -13.16
C ALA A 67 -30.14 -22.25 -12.41
N MET A 68 -29.08 -22.46 -13.17
CA MET A 68 -27.71 -22.53 -12.71
C MET A 68 -27.32 -21.10 -12.30
N GLU A 69 -26.99 -20.85 -11.02
CA GLU A 69 -26.52 -19.56 -10.52
C GLU A 69 -25.43 -19.01 -11.45
N PHE A 70 -25.80 -18.06 -12.30
CA PHE A 70 -24.89 -17.41 -13.22
C PHE A 70 -23.92 -16.59 -12.38
N ALA A 71 -22.62 -16.86 -12.51
CA ALA A 71 -21.60 -15.91 -12.05
C ALA A 71 -21.93 -14.56 -12.72
N GLN A 72 -22.31 -13.57 -11.92
CA GLN A 72 -22.77 -12.29 -12.43
C GLN A 72 -21.65 -11.64 -13.26
N GLU A 73 -21.98 -11.15 -14.45
CA GLU A 73 -21.02 -10.43 -15.28
C GLU A 73 -20.57 -9.16 -14.55
N TRP A 74 -19.25 -8.92 -14.52
CA TRP A 74 -18.66 -7.79 -13.79
C TRP A 74 -17.47 -7.19 -14.55
N MET A 75 -17.12 -5.96 -14.19
CA MET A 75 -16.08 -5.14 -14.83
C MET A 75 -14.88 -4.94 -13.89
N VAL A 76 -13.66 -4.83 -14.42
CA VAL A 76 -12.45 -4.64 -13.60
C VAL A 76 -12.57 -3.46 -12.62
N CYS A 77 -13.22 -2.37 -13.03
CA CYS A 77 -13.46 -1.21 -12.17
C CYS A 77 -14.31 -1.55 -10.94
N GLU A 78 -15.30 -2.44 -11.05
CA GLU A 78 -16.11 -2.91 -9.92
C GLU A 78 -15.26 -3.74 -8.94
N GLY A 79 -14.28 -4.48 -9.45
CA GLY A 79 -13.31 -5.20 -8.61
C GLY A 79 -12.47 -4.24 -7.77
N PHE A 80 -11.98 -3.17 -8.38
CA PHE A 80 -11.27 -2.12 -7.64
C PHE A 80 -12.18 -1.34 -6.69
N GLN A 81 -13.45 -1.12 -7.04
CA GLN A 81 -14.43 -0.51 -6.13
C GLN A 81 -14.61 -1.35 -4.88
N PHE A 82 -14.69 -2.68 -5.00
CA PHE A 82 -14.74 -3.57 -3.86
C PHE A 82 -13.47 -3.50 -3.00
N VAL A 83 -12.30 -3.54 -3.63
CA VAL A 83 -11.01 -3.38 -2.94
C VAL A 83 -10.97 -2.09 -2.12
N LEU A 84 -11.35 -0.97 -2.73
CA LEU A 84 -11.40 0.34 -2.07
C LEU A 84 -12.41 0.37 -0.92
N LYS A 85 -13.56 -0.28 -1.08
CA LYS A 85 -14.58 -0.39 -0.03
C LYS A 85 -14.02 -1.09 1.20
N GLN A 86 -13.38 -2.26 1.01
CA GLN A 86 -12.79 -3.02 2.11
C GLN A 86 -11.65 -2.26 2.80
N GLN A 87 -10.83 -1.54 2.03
CA GLN A 87 -9.76 -0.69 2.58
C GLN A 87 -10.32 0.47 3.39
N ALA A 88 -11.36 1.14 2.89
CA ALA A 88 -12.01 2.23 3.59
C ALA A 88 -12.72 1.75 4.87
N ASP A 89 -13.39 0.60 4.83
CA ASP A 89 -14.04 -0.01 5.99
C ASP A 89 -13.03 -0.35 7.09
N ALA A 90 -11.88 -0.93 6.70
CA ALA A 90 -10.79 -1.19 7.62
C ALA A 90 -10.25 0.08 8.27
N LEU A 91 -10.02 1.14 7.50
CA LEU A 91 -9.53 2.43 8.03
C LEU A 91 -10.54 3.08 8.99
N VAL A 92 -11.84 3.05 8.67
CA VAL A 92 -12.89 3.54 9.57
C VAL A 92 -12.93 2.72 10.87
N SER A 93 -12.78 1.39 10.79
CA SER A 93 -12.72 0.52 11.97
C SER A 93 -11.52 0.80 12.88
N LEU A 94 -10.45 1.39 12.33
CA LEU A 94 -9.27 1.82 13.05
C LEU A 94 -9.39 3.25 13.63
N GLY A 95 -10.54 3.90 13.47
CA GLY A 95 -10.84 5.21 14.06
C GLY A 95 -10.77 6.41 13.10
N VAL A 96 -10.57 6.19 11.80
CA VAL A 96 -10.67 7.28 10.79
C VAL A 96 -12.11 7.78 10.70
N CYS A 97 -12.31 9.09 10.55
CA CYS A 97 -13.64 9.69 10.49
C CYS A 97 -14.50 9.10 9.36
N LEU A 98 -15.81 8.97 9.59
CA LEU A 98 -16.71 8.37 8.58
C LEU A 98 -16.81 9.19 7.28
N GLN A 99 -16.59 10.50 7.36
CA GLN A 99 -16.57 11.42 6.21
C GLN A 99 -15.50 11.04 5.18
N PHE A 100 -14.37 10.48 5.64
CA PHE A 100 -13.34 9.95 4.75
C PHE A 100 -13.91 8.93 3.74
N LYS A 101 -14.71 7.98 4.23
CA LYS A 101 -15.30 6.93 3.40
C LYS A 101 -16.48 7.44 2.58
N THR A 102 -17.41 8.13 3.23
CA THR A 102 -18.72 8.49 2.66
C THR A 102 -18.64 9.65 1.67
N ASP A 103 -17.94 10.72 2.05
CA ASP A 103 -17.94 11.97 1.29
C ASP A 103 -16.69 12.13 0.43
N VAL A 104 -15.53 11.64 0.87
CA VAL A 104 -14.26 11.94 0.19
C VAL A 104 -13.86 10.82 -0.76
N MET A 105 -13.67 9.61 -0.25
CA MET A 105 -13.20 8.46 -1.05
C MET A 105 -14.13 8.18 -2.23
N TRP A 106 -15.45 8.14 -2.00
CA TRP A 106 -16.43 7.88 -3.05
C TRP A 106 -16.56 8.99 -4.08
N ASN A 107 -16.42 10.25 -3.68
CA ASN A 107 -16.35 11.33 -4.65
C ASN A 107 -15.06 11.27 -5.48
N PHE A 108 -13.92 10.91 -4.88
CA PHE A 108 -12.67 10.73 -5.60
C PHE A 108 -12.77 9.56 -6.59
N TRP A 109 -13.32 8.42 -6.18
CA TRP A 109 -13.55 7.26 -7.02
C TRP A 109 -14.51 7.55 -8.19
N LYS A 110 -15.64 8.21 -7.91
CA LYS A 110 -16.60 8.62 -8.96
C LYS A 110 -15.94 9.53 -10.00
N ARG A 111 -15.18 10.52 -9.55
CA ARG A 111 -14.47 11.46 -10.43
C ARG A 111 -13.34 10.78 -11.21
N TYR A 112 -12.68 9.80 -10.61
CA TYR A 112 -11.73 8.93 -11.31
C TYR A 112 -12.39 8.17 -12.47
N LEU A 113 -13.53 7.52 -12.22
CA LEU A 113 -14.27 6.77 -13.24
C LEU A 113 -14.75 7.67 -14.38
N GLN A 114 -15.24 8.87 -14.07
CA GLN A 114 -15.64 9.87 -15.06
C GLN A 114 -14.47 10.31 -15.94
N ASN A 115 -13.36 10.71 -15.31
CA ASN A 115 -12.21 11.24 -16.06
C ASN A 115 -11.49 10.18 -16.90
N THR A 116 -11.55 8.91 -16.47
CA THR A 116 -11.02 7.78 -17.23
C THR A 116 -12.03 7.20 -18.23
N ARG A 117 -13.26 7.75 -18.27
CA ARG A 117 -14.36 7.32 -19.15
C ARG A 117 -14.76 5.85 -18.96
N GLN A 118 -14.60 5.33 -17.75
CA GLN A 118 -14.98 3.97 -17.39
C GLN A 118 -16.45 3.87 -16.95
N ALA A 119 -16.98 4.94 -16.33
CA ALA A 119 -18.39 5.03 -15.95
C ALA A 119 -18.83 6.50 -15.83
N PHE A 120 -20.15 6.74 -15.75
CA PHE A 120 -20.76 8.07 -15.57
C PHE A 120 -20.40 9.07 -16.70
N VAL A 121 -20.31 8.59 -17.94
CA VAL A 121 -20.04 9.39 -19.15
C VAL A 121 -20.97 8.96 -20.29
N ASN A 122 -21.31 9.88 -21.19
CA ASN A 122 -22.21 9.60 -22.32
C ASN A 122 -21.58 8.62 -23.33
N ASN A 123 -20.25 8.66 -23.49
CA ASN A 123 -19.48 7.77 -24.36
C ASN A 123 -18.43 7.00 -23.53
N PRO A 124 -18.81 5.91 -22.84
CA PRO A 124 -17.85 5.07 -22.13
C PRO A 124 -16.88 4.43 -23.13
N VAL A 125 -15.64 4.15 -22.70
CA VAL A 125 -14.68 3.42 -23.54
C VAL A 125 -15.29 2.04 -23.83
N SER A 126 -15.73 1.82 -25.08
CA SER A 126 -16.43 0.60 -25.50
C SER A 126 -15.61 -0.64 -25.17
N THR A 127 -16.02 -1.34 -24.11
CA THR A 127 -15.87 -2.79 -24.04
C THR A 127 -16.77 -3.33 -25.13
N ALA A 128 -16.20 -3.92 -26.19
CA ALA A 128 -16.90 -4.40 -27.39
C ALA A 128 -18.00 -5.47 -27.15
N GLY A 129 -18.39 -5.72 -25.89
CA GLY A 129 -19.54 -6.56 -25.52
C GLY A 129 -20.79 -5.80 -25.07
N PHE A 130 -20.74 -4.50 -24.79
CA PHE A 130 -21.89 -3.77 -24.23
C PHE A 130 -22.89 -3.27 -25.28
N SER A 131 -22.50 -3.23 -26.56
CA SER A 131 -23.34 -2.72 -27.66
C SER A 131 -24.51 -3.64 -28.04
N ALA A 132 -24.55 -4.89 -27.56
CA ALA A 132 -25.59 -5.83 -27.94
C ALA A 132 -26.89 -5.69 -27.12
N TYR A 133 -26.88 -4.94 -26.02
CA TYR A 133 -28.03 -4.88 -25.09
C TYR A 133 -28.75 -3.53 -25.03
N LEU A 134 -28.20 -2.47 -25.65
CA LEU A 134 -28.83 -1.14 -25.69
C LEU A 134 -29.51 -0.81 -27.03
N ASN A 135 -29.30 -1.63 -28.08
CA ASN A 135 -29.91 -1.43 -29.40
C ASN A 135 -31.18 -2.27 -29.62
N SER A 136 -31.92 -2.62 -28.56
CA SER A 136 -33.23 -3.29 -28.74
C SER A 136 -34.44 -2.38 -28.62
N GLU A 137 -34.28 -1.08 -28.31
CA GLU A 137 -35.38 -0.10 -28.37
C GLU A 137 -34.82 1.30 -28.70
N SER A 138 -34.47 1.54 -29.97
CA SER A 138 -34.49 2.89 -30.56
C SER A 138 -34.32 2.76 -32.09
N GLU A 139 -35.45 2.74 -32.79
CA GLU A 139 -35.51 3.05 -34.22
C GLU A 139 -34.99 4.48 -34.42
N GLY A 140 -33.90 4.63 -35.16
CA GLY A 140 -33.26 5.91 -35.42
C GLY A 140 -32.05 5.74 -36.33
N GLU A 141 -32.32 5.82 -37.63
CA GLU A 141 -31.34 5.95 -38.72
C GLU A 141 -30.19 6.91 -38.37
N PRO A 142 -28.92 6.56 -38.69
CA PRO A 142 -27.90 7.56 -38.89
C PRO A 142 -27.54 7.69 -40.36
N GLU A 143 -27.73 8.92 -40.85
CA GLU A 143 -27.19 9.44 -42.10
C GLU A 143 -25.67 9.25 -42.21
N SER A 144 -25.24 9.07 -43.45
CA SER A 144 -23.91 8.72 -43.90
C SER A 144 -23.07 9.95 -44.26
N VAL A 145 -21.78 9.99 -43.89
CA VAL A 145 -20.71 10.69 -44.63
C VAL A 145 -19.29 10.32 -44.09
N PRO A 146 -18.18 10.49 -44.85
CA PRO A 146 -17.45 9.34 -45.38
C PRO A 146 -16.01 9.19 -44.86
N PHE A 147 -15.50 7.99 -45.12
CA PHE A 147 -14.13 7.50 -44.95
C PHE A 147 -13.19 8.11 -46.01
N CYS A 148 -12.00 8.56 -45.60
CA CYS A 148 -10.92 8.94 -46.53
C CYS A 148 -10.09 7.70 -46.91
N GLU A 149 -10.14 7.34 -48.19
CA GLU A 149 -9.18 6.46 -48.87
C GLU A 149 -7.91 7.22 -49.29
N GLY A 150 -6.78 6.52 -49.27
CA GLY A 150 -5.46 7.03 -49.67
C GLY A 150 -4.38 5.93 -49.66
N THR A 151 -4.47 5.07 -50.68
CA THR A 151 -3.62 3.96 -51.19
C THR A 151 -2.10 4.19 -51.08
N SER A 152 -1.22 3.22 -50.75
CA SER A 152 -0.63 2.19 -51.67
C SER A 152 0.31 1.25 -50.87
N LEU A 153 0.12 -0.08 -50.84
CA LEU A 153 0.48 -1.16 -51.79
C LEU A 153 1.96 -1.61 -51.82
N THR A 154 2.21 -2.79 -51.25
CA THR A 154 3.03 -3.94 -51.72
C THR A 154 2.76 -5.09 -50.73
N GLY A 155 2.32 -6.32 -50.99
CA GLY A 155 2.15 -7.13 -52.20
C GLY A 155 2.71 -8.52 -51.90
N SER A 156 1.87 -9.50 -51.51
CA SER A 156 1.98 -10.95 -51.83
C SER A 156 0.87 -11.80 -51.18
N PRO A 157 0.47 -12.94 -51.79
CA PRO A 157 -0.86 -13.55 -51.62
C PRO A 157 -0.85 -14.88 -50.85
N SER A 158 -1.97 -15.24 -50.22
CA SER A 158 -2.49 -16.62 -50.21
C SER A 158 -3.81 -16.75 -49.43
N GLU A 159 -4.79 -17.27 -50.18
CA GLU A 159 -5.89 -18.17 -49.80
C GLU A 159 -6.89 -17.79 -48.70
N GLY A 160 -8.12 -17.59 -49.17
CA GLY A 160 -9.28 -17.27 -48.37
C GLY A 160 -9.71 -18.38 -47.42
N ARG A 161 -10.11 -17.96 -46.22
CA ARG A 161 -11.15 -18.62 -45.43
C ARG A 161 -12.06 -17.55 -44.84
N LYS A 162 -13.35 -17.62 -45.21
CA LYS A 162 -14.44 -16.91 -44.54
C LYS A 162 -14.39 -17.24 -43.04
N PRO A 163 -14.55 -16.29 -42.10
CA PRO A 163 -14.74 -16.64 -40.72
C PRO A 163 -16.17 -17.16 -40.56
N ALA A 164 -16.30 -18.47 -40.42
CA ALA A 164 -17.52 -19.08 -39.94
C ALA A 164 -17.80 -18.56 -38.52
N SER A 165 -18.96 -17.94 -38.37
CA SER A 165 -19.63 -17.67 -37.11
C SER A 165 -19.72 -18.96 -36.30
N GLY A 166 -18.80 -19.13 -35.36
CA GLY A 166 -18.79 -20.22 -34.40
C GLY A 166 -18.73 -19.65 -33.00
N CYS A 167 -19.88 -19.34 -32.42
CA CYS A 167 -20.03 -19.15 -30.98
C CYS A 167 -19.59 -20.43 -30.28
N SER A 168 -18.32 -20.49 -29.89
CA SER A 168 -17.86 -21.47 -28.91
C SER A 168 -18.19 -20.92 -27.53
N ASN A 169 -19.14 -21.57 -26.85
CA ASN A 169 -19.51 -21.35 -25.46
C ASN A 169 -18.34 -21.68 -24.51
N ASP A 170 -17.27 -20.88 -24.56
CA ASP A 170 -16.30 -20.85 -23.48
C ASP A 170 -16.96 -20.12 -22.31
N ARG A 171 -17.24 -20.87 -21.24
CA ARG A 171 -17.75 -20.36 -19.97
C ARG A 171 -16.95 -19.11 -19.58
N ARG A 172 -17.55 -17.92 -19.66
CA ARG A 172 -16.94 -16.64 -19.30
C ARG A 172 -16.73 -16.58 -17.78
N SER A 173 -15.68 -17.24 -17.29
CA SER A 173 -15.20 -17.06 -15.92
C SER A 173 -14.23 -15.89 -15.93
N GLY A 174 -14.59 -14.80 -15.25
CA GLY A 174 -13.77 -13.59 -15.12
C GLY A 174 -14.48 -12.31 -15.58
N SER A 175 -13.81 -11.17 -15.43
CA SER A 175 -14.38 -9.87 -15.82
C SER A 175 -14.48 -9.72 -17.35
N LEU A 176 -15.48 -8.96 -17.80
CA LEU A 176 -15.77 -8.77 -19.22
C LEU A 176 -14.67 -8.00 -19.97
N ASP A 177 -13.96 -7.11 -19.28
CA ASP A 177 -13.00 -6.18 -19.86
C ASP A 177 -11.54 -6.46 -19.49
N ALA A 178 -11.23 -7.53 -18.74
CA ALA A 178 -9.88 -7.88 -18.29
C ALA A 178 -8.80 -7.75 -19.38
N SER A 179 -9.11 -8.26 -20.59
CA SER A 179 -8.18 -8.27 -21.72
C SER A 179 -7.95 -6.87 -22.29
N LEU A 180 -9.00 -6.03 -22.35
CA LEU A 180 -8.90 -4.64 -22.77
C LEU A 180 -8.19 -3.81 -21.71
N TYR A 181 -8.49 -4.07 -20.44
CA TYR A 181 -7.87 -3.42 -19.29
C TYR A 181 -6.35 -3.64 -19.27
N LEU A 182 -5.89 -4.87 -19.53
CA LEU A 182 -4.45 -5.16 -19.63
C LEU A 182 -3.78 -4.51 -20.86
N LYS A 183 -4.46 -4.45 -22.00
CA LYS A 183 -3.96 -3.72 -23.19
C LYS A 183 -3.90 -2.21 -22.93
N GLY A 184 -4.90 -1.68 -22.24
CA GLY A 184 -5.04 -0.29 -21.84
C GLY A 184 -4.13 0.13 -20.69
N LYS A 185 -3.55 -0.81 -19.92
CA LYS A 185 -2.59 -0.53 -18.84
C LYS A 185 -1.32 0.18 -19.33
N LYS A 186 -1.04 0.13 -20.64
CA LYS A 186 0.02 0.94 -21.27
C LYS A 186 -0.31 2.45 -21.26
N SER A 187 -1.59 2.81 -21.15
CA SER A 187 -2.01 4.17 -20.84
C SER A 187 -1.95 4.37 -19.33
N CYS A 188 -1.24 5.40 -18.88
CA CYS A 188 -0.85 5.63 -17.49
C CYS A 188 -2.01 5.95 -16.53
N ASN A 189 -3.28 5.73 -16.92
CA ASN A 189 -4.45 6.29 -16.25
C ASN A 189 -5.35 5.24 -15.57
N LEU A 190 -5.14 3.95 -15.83
CA LEU A 190 -5.94 2.88 -15.24
C LEU A 190 -5.58 2.58 -13.78
N MET A 191 -6.54 2.05 -13.01
CA MET A 191 -6.40 1.72 -11.61
C MET A 191 -5.51 0.48 -11.46
N THR A 192 -4.68 0.47 -10.43
CA THR A 192 -3.79 -0.63 -10.08
C THR A 192 -3.84 -0.82 -8.57
N MET A 193 -3.37 -1.97 -8.07
CA MET A 193 -3.32 -2.20 -6.62
C MET A 193 -2.56 -1.08 -5.87
N PRO A 194 -1.35 -0.64 -6.28
CA PRO A 194 -0.71 0.52 -5.61
C PRO A 194 -1.53 1.81 -5.64
N ARG A 195 -2.31 2.03 -6.70
CA ARG A 195 -3.20 3.21 -6.80
C ARG A 195 -4.39 3.14 -5.86
N THR A 196 -4.81 1.97 -5.39
CA THR A 196 -5.87 1.89 -4.37
C THR A 196 -5.37 2.46 -3.05
N LEU A 197 -4.15 2.11 -2.64
CA LEU A 197 -3.49 2.73 -1.47
C LEU A 197 -3.20 4.21 -1.70
N ALA A 198 -2.82 4.61 -2.91
CA ALA A 198 -2.62 6.03 -3.24
C ALA A 198 -3.91 6.85 -3.13
N LEU A 199 -5.05 6.29 -3.57
CA LEU A 199 -6.36 6.91 -3.43
C LEU A 199 -6.75 7.05 -1.95
N CYS A 200 -6.53 5.99 -1.16
CA CYS A 200 -6.71 6.03 0.30
C CYS A 200 -5.86 7.13 0.94
N TYR A 201 -4.59 7.23 0.56
CA TYR A 201 -3.68 8.24 1.09
C TYR A 201 -4.14 9.67 0.72
N LEU A 202 -4.52 9.92 -0.54
CA LEU A 202 -5.08 11.22 -0.94
C LEU A 202 -6.35 11.56 -0.16
N ALA A 203 -7.24 10.59 0.05
CA ALA A 203 -8.46 10.83 0.82
C ALA A 203 -8.14 11.14 2.31
N LEU A 204 -7.17 10.45 2.93
CA LEU A 204 -6.71 10.72 4.30
C LEU A 204 -6.13 12.13 4.43
N LEU A 205 -5.33 12.56 3.46
CA LEU A 205 -4.80 13.92 3.40
C LEU A 205 -5.90 14.97 3.25
N TRP A 206 -6.93 14.68 2.45
CA TRP A 206 -8.05 15.59 2.24
C TRP A 206 -8.85 15.83 3.51
N VAL A 207 -9.11 14.80 4.31
CA VAL A 207 -9.75 14.94 5.62
C VAL A 207 -8.80 15.40 6.73
N ARG A 208 -7.49 15.51 6.45
CA ARG A 208 -6.42 15.88 7.39
C ARG A 208 -6.31 14.95 8.59
N GLU A 209 -6.50 13.65 8.34
CA GLU A 209 -6.33 12.60 9.35
C GLU A 209 -4.85 12.42 9.70
N ALA A 210 -4.58 11.97 10.93
CA ALA A 210 -3.23 11.82 11.47
C ALA A 210 -2.42 10.66 10.86
N ILE A 211 -3.05 9.85 10.00
CA ILE A 211 -2.44 8.66 9.41
C ILE A 211 -1.53 9.09 8.25
N THR A 212 -0.23 8.92 8.44
CA THR A 212 0.78 9.20 7.42
C THR A 212 0.88 8.08 6.38
N LEU A 213 1.64 8.28 5.29
CA LEU A 213 1.85 7.23 4.30
C LEU A 213 2.65 6.05 4.89
N ALA A 214 3.65 6.30 5.74
CA ALA A 214 4.33 5.23 6.48
C ALA A 214 3.35 4.42 7.35
N ASP A 215 2.40 5.10 8.02
CA ASP A 215 1.38 4.42 8.81
C ASP A 215 0.46 3.55 7.95
N LEU A 216 -0.04 4.08 6.83
CA LEU A 216 -0.89 3.31 5.93
C LEU A 216 -0.18 2.04 5.44
N LEU A 217 1.08 2.14 5.04
CA LEU A 217 1.87 0.98 4.59
C LEU A 217 2.15 0.00 5.72
N ARG A 218 2.39 0.49 6.93
CA ARG A 218 2.56 -0.36 8.10
C ARG A 218 1.26 -1.09 8.46
N LEU A 219 0.11 -0.41 8.43
CA LEU A 219 -1.20 -1.03 8.64
C LEU A 219 -1.50 -2.11 7.60
N VAL A 220 -1.03 -1.94 6.36
CA VAL A 220 -1.07 -2.98 5.32
C VAL A 220 -0.13 -4.14 5.65
N LYS A 221 1.12 -3.88 6.07
CA LYS A 221 2.09 -4.91 6.48
C LYS A 221 1.57 -5.74 7.66
N GLU A 222 0.89 -5.08 8.60
CA GLU A 222 0.25 -5.68 9.78
C GLU A 222 -1.13 -6.30 9.46
N ARG A 223 -1.57 -6.29 8.19
CA ARG A 223 -2.85 -6.85 7.70
C ARG A 223 -4.11 -6.24 8.32
N ARG A 224 -3.99 -5.06 8.94
CA ARG A 224 -5.14 -4.31 9.44
C ARG A 224 -5.91 -3.64 8.31
N VAL A 225 -5.21 -3.23 7.25
CA VAL A 225 -5.82 -2.75 6.01
C VAL A 225 -5.63 -3.81 4.91
N PRO A 226 -6.72 -4.33 4.31
CA PRO A 226 -6.63 -5.40 3.33
C PRO A 226 -5.97 -4.91 2.03
N TYR A 227 -5.00 -5.68 1.55
CA TYR A 227 -4.27 -5.38 0.32
C TYR A 227 -3.69 -6.66 -0.28
N LEU A 228 -2.96 -7.43 0.54
CA LEU A 228 -2.51 -8.76 0.21
C LEU A 228 -3.70 -9.73 0.25
N ASN A 229 -3.78 -10.61 -0.74
CA ASN A 229 -4.82 -11.63 -0.86
C ASN A 229 -6.27 -11.08 -0.76
N ILE A 230 -6.51 -9.83 -1.16
CA ILE A 230 -7.84 -9.20 -1.03
C ILE A 230 -8.93 -9.94 -1.83
N HIS A 231 -8.53 -10.72 -2.82
CA HIS A 231 -9.42 -11.57 -3.58
C HIS A 231 -10.07 -12.68 -2.75
N ASP A 232 -9.50 -13.06 -1.60
CA ASP A 232 -10.15 -13.97 -0.66
C ASP A 232 -11.48 -13.39 -0.14
N CYS A 233 -11.55 -12.06 -0.02
CA CYS A 233 -12.71 -11.31 0.47
C CYS A 233 -13.73 -10.97 -0.63
N LEU A 234 -13.43 -11.18 -1.92
CA LEU A 234 -14.37 -10.84 -2.99
C LEU A 234 -15.66 -11.68 -2.91
N PRO A 235 -16.81 -11.13 -3.33
CA PRO A 235 -18.08 -11.86 -3.39
C PRO A 235 -17.94 -13.15 -4.21
N LYS A 236 -18.71 -14.19 -3.85
CA LYS A 236 -18.69 -15.49 -4.55
C LYS A 236 -19.03 -15.36 -6.04
N ASP A 237 -19.83 -14.35 -6.37
CA ASP A 237 -20.27 -14.07 -7.75
C ASP A 237 -19.15 -13.46 -8.60
N MET A 238 -18.13 -12.87 -7.96
CA MET A 238 -16.99 -12.20 -8.59
C MET A 238 -15.77 -13.13 -8.66
N ASN A 239 -15.85 -14.13 -9.54
CA ASN A 239 -14.79 -15.13 -9.69
C ASN A 239 -13.60 -14.57 -10.48
N LEU A 240 -12.50 -14.25 -9.79
CA LEU A 240 -11.24 -13.87 -10.44
C LEU A 240 -10.64 -15.07 -11.19
N PHE A 241 -10.58 -14.99 -12.52
CA PHE A 241 -10.03 -16.06 -13.35
C PHE A 241 -9.19 -15.50 -14.49
N GLY A 242 -8.22 -16.28 -14.96
CA GLY A 242 -7.47 -15.94 -16.17
C GLY A 242 -6.71 -14.62 -16.05
N GLN A 243 -7.09 -13.64 -16.88
CA GLN A 243 -6.40 -12.33 -16.95
C GLN A 243 -6.65 -11.45 -15.72
N ASP A 244 -7.78 -11.61 -15.01
CA ASP A 244 -8.09 -10.85 -13.79
C ASP A 244 -7.04 -11.10 -12.71
N SER A 245 -6.55 -12.34 -12.63
CA SER A 245 -5.49 -12.70 -11.71
C SER A 245 -4.26 -11.82 -11.90
N LYS A 246 -3.91 -11.42 -13.13
CA LYS A 246 -2.75 -10.55 -13.38
C LYS A 246 -2.98 -9.09 -12.97
N ILE A 247 -4.24 -8.69 -12.80
CA ILE A 247 -4.63 -7.33 -12.43
C ILE A 247 -4.63 -7.18 -10.91
N PHE A 248 -5.25 -8.15 -10.21
CA PHE A 248 -5.49 -8.09 -8.76
C PHE A 248 -4.46 -8.87 -7.93
N ARG A 249 -3.63 -9.71 -8.54
CA ARG A 249 -2.55 -10.39 -7.83
C ARG A 249 -1.53 -9.37 -7.33
N VAL A 250 -1.23 -9.48 -6.05
CA VAL A 250 -0.20 -8.70 -5.37
C VAL A 250 0.91 -9.64 -4.96
N ASP A 251 2.11 -9.45 -5.54
CA ASP A 251 3.29 -10.23 -5.18
C ASP A 251 4.04 -9.61 -3.98
N SER A 252 3.95 -8.30 -3.78
CA SER A 252 4.57 -7.60 -2.65
C SER A 252 3.84 -6.30 -2.31
N ILE A 253 4.06 -5.81 -1.09
CA ILE A 253 3.60 -4.48 -0.66
C ILE A 253 4.40 -3.42 -1.42
N PRO A 254 3.77 -2.39 -2.00
CA PRO A 254 4.47 -1.36 -2.76
C PRO A 254 5.36 -0.50 -1.85
N SER A 255 6.45 0.01 -2.40
CA SER A 255 7.32 0.92 -1.67
C SER A 255 6.65 2.28 -1.41
N TYR A 256 7.12 2.97 -0.37
CA TYR A 256 6.69 4.34 -0.07
C TYR A 256 6.73 5.26 -1.29
N SER A 257 7.88 5.31 -1.98
CA SER A 257 8.04 6.15 -3.18
C SER A 257 7.03 5.80 -4.25
N LYS A 258 6.74 4.51 -4.44
CA LYS A 258 5.80 4.07 -5.47
C LYS A 258 4.38 4.57 -5.16
N VAL A 259 3.90 4.42 -3.93
CA VAL A 259 2.55 4.91 -3.57
C VAL A 259 2.49 6.44 -3.60
N HIS A 260 3.56 7.12 -3.19
CA HIS A 260 3.66 8.58 -3.25
C HIS A 260 3.60 9.11 -4.69
N GLU A 261 4.37 8.52 -5.61
CA GLU A 261 4.35 8.86 -7.04
C GLU A 261 2.96 8.62 -7.65
N GLU A 262 2.36 7.46 -7.37
CA GLU A 262 1.01 7.14 -7.84
C GLU A 262 -0.03 8.11 -7.27
N ALA A 263 0.13 8.61 -6.03
CA ALA A 263 -0.78 9.60 -5.45
C ALA A 263 -0.70 10.94 -6.20
N VAL A 264 0.51 11.41 -6.51
CA VAL A 264 0.69 12.65 -7.29
C VAL A 264 0.08 12.51 -8.69
N ASP A 265 0.28 11.37 -9.35
CA ASP A 265 -0.27 11.14 -10.68
C ASP A 265 -1.78 10.95 -10.66
N LEU A 266 -2.31 10.20 -9.69
CA LEU A 266 -3.75 9.98 -9.53
C LEU A 266 -4.49 11.28 -9.25
N ALA A 267 -3.92 12.19 -8.46
CA ALA A 267 -4.51 13.52 -8.24
C ALA A 267 -4.67 14.32 -9.54
N LYS A 268 -3.73 14.20 -10.48
CA LYS A 268 -3.83 14.82 -11.83
C LYS A 268 -4.90 14.14 -12.68
N VAL A 269 -4.96 12.81 -12.67
CA VAL A 269 -5.97 12.02 -13.42
C VAL A 269 -7.38 12.36 -12.92
N ILE A 270 -7.57 12.46 -11.61
CA ILE A 270 -8.84 12.84 -10.98
C ILE A 270 -9.12 14.35 -11.14
N LYS A 271 -8.11 15.15 -11.49
CA LYS A 271 -8.18 16.62 -11.56
C LYS A 271 -8.68 17.21 -10.24
N LEU A 272 -8.09 16.75 -9.13
CA LEU A 272 -8.42 17.28 -7.80
C LEU A 272 -8.07 18.77 -7.72
N PRO A 273 -8.80 19.57 -6.93
CA PRO A 273 -8.42 20.94 -6.64
C PRO A 273 -7.30 20.97 -5.60
N ALA A 274 -6.86 22.18 -5.21
CA ALA A 274 -5.99 22.36 -4.06
C ALA A 274 -6.62 21.73 -2.81
N PHE A 275 -5.78 21.06 -2.01
CA PHE A 275 -6.24 20.38 -0.80
C PHE A 275 -6.54 21.41 0.30
N PRO A 276 -7.34 21.02 1.32
CA PRO A 276 -7.51 21.85 2.50
C PRO A 276 -6.17 22.16 3.17
N THR A 277 -6.04 23.37 3.71
CA THR A 277 -4.78 23.86 4.27
C THR A 277 -4.31 23.03 5.46
N VAL A 278 -3.01 22.73 5.49
CA VAL A 278 -2.33 22.09 6.63
C VAL A 278 -1.78 23.19 7.53
N SER A 279 -2.59 23.62 8.50
CA SER A 279 -2.20 24.62 9.51
C SER A 279 -1.43 23.97 10.67
N GLN A 280 -0.90 24.79 11.58
CA GLN A 280 -0.14 24.34 12.74
C GLN A 280 -0.90 23.40 13.69
N ASP A 281 -2.23 23.51 13.74
CA ASP A 281 -3.09 22.68 14.59
C ASP A 281 -3.38 21.29 13.98
N CYS A 282 -3.04 21.10 12.69
CA CYS A 282 -3.22 19.83 12.01
C CYS A 282 -2.17 18.81 12.47
N LEU A 283 -2.59 17.58 12.72
CA LEU A 283 -1.67 16.50 13.13
C LEU A 283 -0.65 16.11 12.06
N LEU A 284 -0.88 16.49 10.78
CA LEU A 284 0.10 16.34 9.69
C LEU A 284 1.14 17.45 9.67
N HIS A 285 0.98 18.51 10.46
CA HIS A 285 1.96 19.58 10.54
C HIS A 285 3.29 19.05 11.10
N PRO A 286 4.45 19.52 10.61
CA PRO A 286 5.75 19.01 11.04
C PRO A 286 5.98 19.05 12.56
N ILE A 287 5.43 20.05 13.25
CA ILE A 287 5.55 20.18 14.72
C ILE A 287 4.93 18.98 15.47
N PRO A 288 3.61 18.72 15.39
CA PRO A 288 3.01 17.57 16.07
C PRO A 288 3.57 16.23 15.58
N LEU A 289 3.88 16.08 14.29
CA LEU A 289 4.54 14.86 13.78
C LEU A 289 5.92 14.65 14.40
N THR A 290 6.74 15.69 14.52
CA THR A 290 8.03 15.56 15.19
C THR A 290 7.88 15.19 16.67
N VAL A 291 6.88 15.70 17.37
CA VAL A 291 6.60 15.26 18.75
C VAL A 291 6.37 13.75 18.80
N ARG A 292 5.53 13.21 17.91
CA ARG A 292 5.31 11.76 17.81
C ARG A 292 6.61 10.98 17.62
N TYR A 293 7.46 11.39 16.68
CA TYR A 293 8.71 10.69 16.42
C TYR A 293 9.79 10.88 17.50
N LEU A 294 9.77 11.99 18.25
CA LEU A 294 10.59 12.18 19.44
C LEU A 294 10.18 11.21 20.56
N LEU A 295 8.87 11.02 20.75
CA LEU A 295 8.34 10.05 21.70
C LEU A 295 8.75 8.63 21.31
N GLU A 296 8.54 8.27 20.05
CA GLU A 296 8.85 6.95 19.50
C GLU A 296 10.36 6.60 19.64
N SER A 297 11.25 7.57 19.38
CA SER A 297 12.70 7.40 19.47
C SER A 297 13.30 7.62 20.88
N ASN A 298 12.47 7.74 21.92
CA ASN A 298 12.89 8.01 23.29
C ASN A 298 13.80 9.24 23.46
N LEU A 299 13.56 10.27 22.65
CA LEU A 299 14.31 11.52 22.70
C LEU A 299 13.66 12.51 23.69
N PRO A 300 14.44 13.43 24.30
CA PRO A 300 13.95 14.38 25.29
C PRO A 300 13.10 15.50 24.68
N ASP A 301 12.07 15.93 25.39
CA ASP A 301 11.12 16.98 24.98
C ASP A 301 11.82 18.33 24.74
N GLY A 302 12.96 18.54 25.41
CA GLY A 302 13.79 19.74 25.23
C GLY A 302 14.28 19.94 23.78
N LEU A 303 14.29 18.88 22.96
CA LEU A 303 14.62 18.98 21.52
C LEU A 303 13.58 19.76 20.74
N LEU A 304 12.33 19.79 21.19
CA LEU A 304 11.22 20.40 20.46
C LEU A 304 11.47 21.90 20.18
N VAL A 305 12.03 22.64 21.14
CA VAL A 305 12.37 24.06 20.95
C VAL A 305 13.37 24.27 19.81
N TRP A 306 14.26 23.31 19.56
CA TRP A 306 15.23 23.37 18.48
C TRP A 306 14.67 22.90 17.16
N VAL A 307 13.81 21.88 17.18
CA VAL A 307 13.01 21.44 16.04
C VAL A 307 12.21 22.61 15.46
N HIS A 308 11.49 23.35 16.30
CA HIS A 308 10.74 24.54 15.86
C HIS A 308 11.65 25.54 15.14
N LYS A 309 12.80 25.88 15.73
CA LYS A 309 13.76 26.79 15.10
C LYS A 309 14.28 26.27 13.76
N VAL A 310 14.53 24.96 13.64
CA VAL A 310 14.95 24.33 12.39
C VAL A 310 13.86 24.45 11.32
N ILE A 311 12.59 24.21 11.69
CA ILE A 311 11.43 24.34 10.80
C ILE A 311 11.26 25.79 10.32
N ASP A 312 11.33 26.76 11.24
CA ASP A 312 11.17 28.18 10.94
C ASP A 312 12.30 28.71 10.03
N GLU A 313 13.54 28.36 10.36
CA GLU A 313 14.71 28.76 9.59
C GLU A 313 14.76 28.10 8.21
N ALA A 314 14.25 26.87 8.07
CA ALA A 314 14.10 26.20 6.80
C ALA A 314 12.84 26.63 6.01
N SER A 315 11.97 27.46 6.60
CA SER A 315 10.69 27.92 6.02
C SER A 315 9.75 26.78 5.63
N MET A 316 9.76 25.71 6.42
CA MET A 316 9.00 24.48 6.16
C MET A 316 7.62 24.46 6.84
N GLY A 317 7.38 25.34 7.81
CA GLY A 317 6.10 25.46 8.51
C GLY A 317 5.05 26.32 7.79
N ALA A 318 5.33 26.78 6.56
CA ALA A 318 4.39 27.62 5.83
C ALA A 318 3.26 26.79 5.20
N ASP A 319 2.00 27.19 5.38
CA ASP A 319 0.82 26.52 4.83
C ASP A 319 0.93 26.27 3.32
N SER A 320 1.48 27.23 2.58
CA SER A 320 1.67 27.12 1.11
C SER A 320 2.69 26.06 0.67
N PHE A 321 3.62 25.71 1.57
CA PHE A 321 4.61 24.66 1.36
C PHE A 321 4.04 23.29 1.74
N LEU A 322 3.29 23.23 2.84
CA LEU A 322 2.70 21.99 3.36
C LEU A 322 1.49 21.54 2.54
N THR A 323 0.65 22.48 2.09
CA THR A 323 -0.62 22.14 1.42
C THR A 323 -0.38 21.64 -0.01
N PHE A 324 -0.86 20.43 -0.29
CA PHE A 324 -0.76 19.83 -1.61
C PHE A 324 -1.69 20.52 -2.62
N ASP A 325 -1.11 21.00 -3.71
CA ASP A 325 -1.87 21.61 -4.81
C ASP A 325 -1.51 20.90 -6.14
N PRO A 326 -2.39 20.00 -6.61
CA PRO A 326 -2.18 19.27 -7.86
C PRO A 326 -2.32 20.14 -9.12
N VAL A 327 -2.87 21.36 -9.02
CA VAL A 327 -3.09 22.28 -10.16
C VAL A 327 -1.81 23.03 -10.53
N LYS A 328 -0.84 23.12 -9.62
CA LYS A 328 0.47 23.73 -9.89
C LYS A 328 1.18 23.04 -11.05
N LYS A 329 1.91 23.81 -11.86
CA LYS A 329 2.73 23.31 -12.99
C LYS A 329 3.70 22.18 -12.57
N LYS A 330 4.20 22.22 -11.35
CA LYS A 330 5.01 21.16 -10.72
C LYS A 330 4.40 20.85 -9.36
N PRO A 331 3.41 19.94 -9.30
CA PRO A 331 2.78 19.60 -8.03
C PRO A 331 3.80 18.88 -7.16
N ALA A 332 3.91 19.32 -5.91
CA ALA A 332 4.83 18.75 -4.93
C ALA A 332 4.01 18.28 -3.74
N LEU A 333 3.92 16.97 -3.57
CA LEU A 333 3.33 16.36 -2.39
C LEU A 333 4.42 16.12 -1.34
N VAL A 334 4.26 16.71 -0.16
CA VAL A 334 5.24 16.60 0.93
C VAL A 334 5.22 15.19 1.51
N CYS A 335 6.39 14.61 1.76
CA CYS A 335 6.55 13.38 2.54
C CYS A 335 6.60 13.74 4.04
N TYR A 336 5.46 14.08 4.64
CA TYR A 336 5.38 14.72 5.97
C TYR A 336 6.13 13.96 7.08
N ASP A 337 6.04 12.64 7.07
CA ASP A 337 6.69 11.72 8.01
C ASP A 337 8.21 11.66 7.84
N ILE A 338 8.69 11.47 6.61
CA ILE A 338 10.13 11.49 6.28
C ILE A 338 10.73 12.87 6.62
N GLN A 339 9.97 13.93 6.34
CA GLN A 339 10.35 15.30 6.66
C GLN A 339 10.48 15.53 8.17
N ALA A 340 9.49 15.10 8.97
CA ALA A 340 9.52 15.22 10.42
C ALA A 340 10.73 14.47 11.03
N ALA A 341 11.02 13.25 10.55
CA ALA A 341 12.22 12.51 10.95
C ALA A 341 13.50 13.25 10.57
N ALA A 342 13.60 13.76 9.34
CA ALA A 342 14.77 14.50 8.88
C ALA A 342 15.02 15.78 9.69
N VAL A 343 13.98 16.50 10.10
CA VAL A 343 14.08 17.66 11.01
C VAL A 343 14.69 17.26 12.36
N ILE A 344 14.26 16.13 12.94
CA ILE A 344 14.84 15.60 14.19
C ILE A 344 16.32 15.31 13.99
N ILE A 345 16.69 14.62 12.91
CA ILE A 345 18.07 14.26 12.61
C ILE A 345 18.95 15.50 12.45
N VAL A 346 18.51 16.49 11.69
CA VAL A 346 19.22 17.78 11.54
C VAL A 346 19.38 18.46 12.90
N THR A 347 18.34 18.43 13.74
CA THR A 347 18.39 18.98 15.09
C THR A 347 19.42 18.26 15.96
N MET A 348 19.44 16.93 15.94
CA MET A 348 20.43 16.12 16.65
C MET A 348 21.85 16.41 16.17
N LYS A 349 22.08 16.55 14.86
CA LYS A 349 23.37 16.98 14.30
C LYS A 349 23.76 18.38 14.77
N LEU A 350 22.83 19.33 14.80
CA LEU A 350 23.11 20.69 15.26
C LEU A 350 23.55 20.71 16.71
N LEU A 351 22.89 19.95 17.59
CA LEU A 351 23.14 19.97 19.02
C LEU A 351 24.32 19.10 19.46
N PHE A 352 24.50 17.92 18.86
CA PHE A 352 25.44 16.89 19.32
C PHE A 352 26.54 16.55 18.31
N LYS A 353 26.56 17.24 17.15
CA LYS A 353 27.41 16.95 15.99
C LYS A 353 27.10 15.61 15.32
N LEU A 354 27.12 14.48 16.01
CA LEU A 354 27.04 13.14 15.42
C LEU A 354 28.21 12.91 14.43
N ASP A 355 29.43 13.19 14.88
CA ASP A 355 30.68 13.08 14.10
C ASP A 355 31.58 11.91 14.53
N ASP A 356 31.06 10.97 15.33
CA ASP A 356 31.72 9.84 15.99
C ASP A 356 32.81 10.25 17.01
N ARG A 357 33.03 11.55 17.25
CA ARG A 357 34.13 12.04 18.09
C ARG A 357 33.64 12.71 19.36
N VAL A 358 32.68 13.62 19.25
CA VAL A 358 32.29 14.48 20.37
C VAL A 358 30.93 14.16 20.99
N GLU A 359 30.05 13.43 20.30
CA GLU A 359 28.71 13.12 20.84
C GLU A 359 28.72 12.38 22.19
N TRP A 360 29.79 11.63 22.46
CA TRP A 360 29.96 10.84 23.68
C TRP A 360 30.56 11.65 24.84
N THR A 361 31.12 12.84 24.57
CA THR A 361 31.72 13.66 25.62
C THR A 361 30.62 14.28 26.48
N SER A 362 30.35 13.66 27.63
CA SER A 362 29.53 14.26 28.68
C SER A 362 30.12 15.64 29.01
N PRO A 363 29.31 16.72 29.10
CA PRO A 363 29.80 17.95 29.69
C PRO A 363 30.25 17.63 31.13
N GLY A 364 31.57 17.54 31.31
CA GLY A 364 32.21 17.06 32.52
C GLY A 364 31.88 17.97 33.70
N LYS A 365 31.50 17.33 34.81
CA LYS A 365 31.66 17.76 36.20
C LYS A 365 31.69 19.29 36.41
N ALA A 366 30.54 19.95 36.32
CA ALA A 366 30.30 21.19 37.05
C ALA A 366 29.61 20.82 38.37
N GLY A 367 30.19 21.28 39.48
CA GLY A 367 29.93 20.79 40.84
C GLY A 367 28.46 20.72 41.25
N SER A 368 28.18 19.72 42.09
CA SER A 368 27.21 19.77 43.19
C SER A 368 25.93 20.60 42.96
N GLU A 369 25.13 20.25 41.95
CA GLU A 369 23.69 20.53 41.99
C GLU A 369 22.91 19.21 41.94
N LYS A 370 22.19 18.95 43.03
CA LYS A 370 21.40 17.74 43.24
C LYS A 370 20.38 17.53 42.08
N LYS A 371 20.39 16.32 41.51
CA LYS A 371 19.24 15.62 40.88
C LYS A 371 18.48 16.32 39.73
N LYS A 372 19.13 16.87 38.70
CA LYS A 372 18.42 17.10 37.41
C LYS A 372 18.90 16.07 36.39
N LYS A 373 17.96 15.27 35.86
CA LYS A 373 18.23 14.25 34.83
C LYS A 373 18.65 14.94 33.53
N VAL A 374 19.95 14.98 33.24
CA VAL A 374 20.50 15.56 32.00
C VAL A 374 20.49 14.48 30.91
N PHE A 375 20.10 14.86 29.69
CA PHE A 375 20.17 13.97 28.53
C PHE A 375 21.62 13.75 28.10
N ASN A 376 21.96 12.50 27.83
CA ASN A 376 23.28 12.08 27.35
C ASN A 376 23.09 11.09 26.20
N VAL A 377 23.78 11.33 25.08
CA VAL A 377 23.65 10.54 23.83
C VAL A 377 24.11 9.09 24.02
N GLU A 378 25.20 8.86 24.77
CA GLU A 378 25.70 7.52 25.11
C GLU A 378 24.66 6.69 25.87
N ARG A 379 24.06 7.28 26.89
CA ARG A 379 23.02 6.64 27.69
C ARG A 379 21.78 6.35 26.84
N TRP A 380 21.36 7.29 26.01
CA TRP A 380 20.23 7.10 25.11
C TRP A 380 20.49 5.97 24.11
N TYR A 381 21.66 5.95 23.46
CA TYR A 381 22.06 4.88 22.56
C TYR A 381 22.04 3.51 23.25
N LYS A 382 22.61 3.40 24.47
CA LYS A 382 22.60 2.14 25.25
C LYS A 382 21.20 1.66 25.63
N ILE A 383 20.22 2.55 25.72
CA ILE A 383 18.81 2.19 25.99
C ILE A 383 18.10 1.82 24.68
N MET A 384 18.28 2.64 23.65
CA MET A 384 17.57 2.52 22.38
C MET A 384 18.06 1.31 21.57
N GLN A 385 19.36 1.03 21.57
CA GLN A 385 19.94 -0.01 20.71
C GLN A 385 19.39 -1.41 20.98
N PRO A 386 19.36 -1.91 22.23
CA PRO A 386 18.77 -3.23 22.52
C PRO A 386 17.29 -3.31 22.19
N ALA A 387 16.53 -2.23 22.41
CA ALA A 387 15.12 -2.18 22.04
C ALA A 387 14.92 -2.23 20.52
N PHE A 388 15.74 -1.47 19.79
CA PHE A 388 15.72 -1.43 18.35
C PHE A 388 16.05 -2.80 17.72
N GLU A 389 17.07 -3.49 18.24
CA GLU A 389 17.45 -4.83 17.76
C GLU A 389 16.37 -5.87 18.02
N ARG A 390 15.73 -5.84 19.20
CA ARG A 390 14.58 -6.70 19.50
C ARG A 390 13.39 -6.44 18.57
N ALA A 391 13.09 -5.17 18.30
CA ALA A 391 12.01 -4.81 17.39
C ALA A 391 12.29 -5.26 15.95
N ARG A 392 13.54 -5.15 15.49
CA ARG A 392 13.97 -5.67 14.18
C ARG A 392 13.82 -7.18 14.08
N GLN A 393 14.30 -7.92 15.09
CA GLN A 393 14.14 -9.38 15.15
C GLN A 393 12.67 -9.80 15.17
N LYS A 394 11.84 -9.11 15.96
CA LYS A 394 10.40 -9.36 16.01
C LYS A 394 9.75 -9.16 14.64
N MET A 395 10.09 -8.08 13.94
CA MET A 395 9.58 -7.80 12.60
C MET A 395 10.00 -8.87 11.59
N GLU A 396 11.24 -9.35 11.65
CA GLU A 396 11.75 -10.42 10.79
C GLU A 396 11.02 -11.76 11.05
N ILE A 397 10.82 -12.11 12.33
CA ILE A 397 10.06 -13.29 12.73
C ILE A 397 8.61 -13.19 12.24
N GLU A 398 7.96 -12.04 12.43
CA GLU A 398 6.60 -11.80 11.95
C GLU A 398 6.52 -11.91 10.42
N GLU A 399 7.49 -11.34 9.70
CA GLU A 399 7.59 -11.39 8.24
C GLU A 399 7.74 -12.83 7.71
N VAL A 400 8.53 -13.66 8.40
CA VAL A 400 8.68 -15.10 8.08
C VAL A 400 7.41 -15.88 8.41
N ARG A 401 6.73 -15.56 9.52
CA ARG A 401 5.45 -16.17 9.92
C ARG A 401 4.29 -15.80 9.00
N GLN A 402 4.43 -14.74 8.20
CA GLN A 402 3.36 -14.30 7.33
C GLN A 402 3.03 -15.34 6.24
N LEU A 403 1.78 -15.80 6.25
CA LEU A 403 1.21 -16.54 5.14
C LEU A 403 1.00 -15.61 3.96
N TRP A 404 2.02 -15.45 3.11
CA TRP A 404 1.92 -14.70 1.86
C TRP A 404 0.98 -15.38 0.84
N LYS A 405 0.65 -16.65 1.06
CA LYS A 405 -0.16 -17.46 0.15
C LYS A 405 -1.64 -17.45 0.58
N SER A 406 -2.46 -16.79 -0.23
CA SER A 406 -3.93 -16.82 -0.23
C SER A 406 -4.56 -18.17 0.16
N HIS A 407 -5.71 -18.17 0.82
CA HIS A 407 -6.48 -19.40 1.04
C HIS A 407 -7.08 -19.90 -0.30
N LYS A 408 -7.60 -18.99 -1.14
CA LYS A 408 -8.08 -19.32 -2.49
C LYS A 408 -6.97 -19.11 -3.52
N PRO A 409 -6.52 -20.15 -4.25
CA PRO A 409 -5.45 -19.97 -5.24
C PRO A 409 -5.95 -19.27 -6.50
N PHE A 410 -5.10 -18.43 -7.12
CA PHE A 410 -5.36 -17.89 -8.45
C PHE A 410 -5.31 -19.01 -9.50
N ILE A 411 -6.34 -19.10 -10.33
CA ILE A 411 -6.38 -20.02 -11.47
C ILE A 411 -6.21 -19.18 -12.74
N THR A 412 -5.02 -19.27 -13.34
CA THR A 412 -4.65 -18.53 -14.57
C THR A 412 -5.16 -19.21 -15.83
N SER A 413 -5.41 -20.52 -15.78
CA SER A 413 -5.87 -21.33 -16.89
C SER A 413 -6.61 -22.56 -16.34
N GLN A 414 -7.63 -23.00 -17.06
CA GLN A 414 -8.36 -24.22 -16.70
C GLN A 414 -7.45 -25.46 -16.75
N LYS A 415 -6.44 -25.46 -17.64
CA LYS A 415 -5.46 -26.54 -17.78
C LYS A 415 -4.56 -26.66 -16.55
N ASP A 416 -4.24 -25.53 -15.90
CA ASP A 416 -3.35 -25.49 -14.74
C ASP A 416 -4.08 -25.67 -13.41
N LYS A 417 -5.42 -25.68 -13.42
CA LYS A 417 -6.25 -25.74 -12.22
C LYS A 417 -5.88 -26.94 -11.33
N SER A 418 -5.80 -28.14 -11.91
CA SER A 418 -5.45 -29.37 -11.17
C SER A 418 -4.03 -29.31 -10.60
N LEU A 419 -3.08 -28.75 -11.36
CA LEU A 419 -1.68 -28.57 -10.94
C LEU A 419 -1.55 -27.56 -9.80
N VAL A 420 -2.28 -26.45 -9.84
CA VAL A 420 -2.34 -25.46 -8.76
C VAL A 420 -2.90 -26.07 -7.47
N PHE A 421 -4.00 -26.81 -7.55
CA PHE A 421 -4.57 -27.51 -6.38
C PHE A 421 -3.65 -28.61 -5.87
N LYS A 422 -2.95 -29.37 -6.74
CA LYS A 422 -1.96 -30.37 -6.32
C LYS A 422 -0.78 -29.73 -5.59
N LYS A 423 -0.19 -28.66 -6.16
CA LYS A 423 0.88 -27.88 -5.51
C LYS A 423 0.42 -27.34 -4.16
N ARG A 424 -0.83 -26.86 -4.05
CA ARG A 424 -1.37 -26.38 -2.77
C ARG A 424 -1.50 -27.49 -1.73
N ARG A 425 -2.04 -28.65 -2.11
CA ARG A 425 -2.11 -29.81 -1.20
C ARG A 425 -0.74 -30.22 -0.69
N ILE A 426 0.27 -30.24 -1.56
CA ILE A 426 1.67 -30.53 -1.17
C ILE A 426 2.19 -29.47 -0.21
N VAL A 427 2.00 -28.17 -0.50
CA VAL A 427 2.43 -27.09 0.40
C VAL A 427 1.75 -27.18 1.77
N ASN A 428 0.44 -27.39 1.82
CA ASN A 428 -0.30 -27.54 3.07
C ASN A 428 0.21 -28.77 3.85
N HIS A 429 0.44 -29.89 3.17
CA HIS A 429 0.99 -31.10 3.78
C HIS A 429 2.38 -30.86 4.36
N LEU A 430 3.28 -30.20 3.60
CA LEU A 430 4.61 -29.83 4.07
C LEU A 430 4.54 -28.86 5.25
N GLN A 431 3.71 -27.82 5.20
CA GLN A 431 3.51 -26.88 6.31
C GLN A 431 3.06 -27.61 7.58
N HIS A 432 2.07 -28.49 7.47
CA HIS A 432 1.60 -29.29 8.60
C HIS A 432 2.67 -30.26 9.12
N ARG A 433 3.46 -30.89 8.25
CA ARG A 433 4.60 -31.73 8.65
C ARG A 433 5.69 -30.92 9.35
N PHE A 434 6.05 -29.75 8.83
CA PHE A 434 7.01 -28.84 9.46
C PHE A 434 6.50 -28.35 10.81
N GLN A 435 5.21 -28.00 10.91
CA GLN A 435 4.60 -27.59 12.18
C GLN A 435 4.73 -28.70 13.22
N LYS A 436 4.35 -29.95 12.87
CA LYS A 436 4.54 -31.13 13.73
C LYS A 436 6.00 -31.42 14.10
N LEU A 437 6.95 -31.09 13.24
CA LEU A 437 8.39 -31.22 13.55
C LEU A 437 8.89 -30.11 14.49
N THR A 438 8.16 -29.00 14.58
CA THR A 438 8.54 -27.80 15.36
C THR A 438 7.77 -27.72 16.69
N ASP A 439 7.11 -28.80 17.14
CA ASP A 439 6.22 -28.91 18.32
C ASP A 439 6.90 -28.66 19.71
N SER A 440 7.86 -27.75 19.81
CA SER A 440 8.51 -27.35 21.08
C SER A 440 8.73 -25.84 21.22
N ILE A 441 7.98 -25.01 20.48
CA ILE A 441 7.88 -23.58 20.79
C ILE A 441 6.44 -23.33 21.23
N PRO A 442 6.19 -22.87 22.48
CA PRO A 442 4.84 -22.50 22.88
C PRO A 442 4.28 -21.54 21.85
N GLU A 443 3.12 -21.88 21.27
CA GLU A 443 2.24 -20.87 20.70
C GLU A 443 2.01 -19.86 21.81
N GLN A 444 2.77 -18.77 21.80
CA GLN A 444 2.36 -17.57 22.49
C GLN A 444 1.00 -17.25 21.89
N GLN A 445 -0.04 -17.57 22.66
CA GLN A 445 -1.41 -17.19 22.42
C GLN A 445 -1.36 -15.79 21.82
N VAL A 446 -1.78 -15.69 20.55
CA VAL A 446 -2.02 -14.41 19.89
C VAL A 446 -2.96 -13.70 20.82
N SER A 447 -2.40 -12.78 21.60
CA SER A 447 -3.12 -12.08 22.63
C SER A 447 -4.10 -11.22 21.87
N THR A 448 -5.36 -11.66 21.84
CA THR A 448 -6.50 -10.96 21.24
C THR A 448 -6.80 -9.64 21.96
N THR A 449 -5.97 -9.25 22.92
CA THR A 449 -5.83 -7.91 23.48
C THR A 449 -4.58 -7.22 22.90
N THR A 450 -4.48 -7.15 21.57
CA THR A 450 -3.43 -6.33 20.95
C THR A 450 -3.79 -4.87 21.17
N SER A 451 -3.11 -4.21 22.12
CA SER A 451 -3.20 -2.77 22.30
C SER A 451 -3.06 -2.07 20.94
N PHE A 452 -4.05 -1.25 20.56
CA PHE A 452 -4.12 -0.53 19.29
C PHE A 452 -3.11 0.62 19.20
N SER A 453 -1.93 0.46 19.80
CA SER A 453 -0.89 1.49 19.81
C SER A 453 -0.32 1.67 18.41
N SER A 454 -0.26 2.93 17.97
CA SER A 454 0.47 3.32 16.77
C SER A 454 1.99 3.32 16.99
N PHE A 455 2.46 3.23 18.23
CA PHE A 455 3.88 3.23 18.58
C PHE A 455 4.47 1.81 18.53
N GLN A 456 5.67 1.70 17.96
CA GLN A 456 6.47 0.48 17.91
C GLN A 456 7.21 0.24 19.23
N PHE A 457 7.56 1.32 19.93
CA PHE A 457 8.29 1.29 21.20
C PHE A 457 7.44 1.84 22.35
N HIS A 458 7.57 1.22 23.52
CA HIS A 458 6.86 1.63 24.74
C HIS A 458 7.87 1.97 25.83
N TRP A 459 8.03 3.25 26.15
CA TRP A 459 9.03 3.74 27.11
C TRP A 459 8.38 4.05 28.46
N GLY A 460 8.94 3.53 29.56
CA GLY A 460 8.32 3.74 30.86
C GLY A 460 8.95 2.96 31.99
N LYS A 461 8.19 2.86 33.09
CA LYS A 461 8.51 1.98 34.23
C LYS A 461 7.56 0.78 34.30
N GLU A 462 6.63 0.70 33.36
CA GLU A 462 5.58 -0.31 33.34
C GLU A 462 6.16 -1.66 32.89
N PRO A 463 5.59 -2.78 33.39
CA PRO A 463 5.97 -4.11 32.94
C PRO A 463 5.68 -4.24 31.44
N GLY A 464 6.66 -4.70 30.67
CA GLY A 464 6.59 -4.78 29.20
C GLY A 464 7.12 -3.55 28.45
N SER A 465 7.64 -2.53 29.16
CA SER A 465 8.33 -1.41 28.52
C SER A 465 9.69 -1.80 27.93
N ASP A 466 10.06 -1.16 26.82
CA ASP A 466 11.32 -1.36 26.10
C ASP A 466 12.53 -0.75 26.82
N GLY A 467 12.27 0.11 27.80
CA GLY A 467 13.27 0.77 28.62
C GLY A 467 12.73 2.02 29.33
N PRO A 468 13.56 2.68 30.15
CA PRO A 468 13.16 3.88 30.85
C PRO A 468 12.94 5.05 29.89
N SER A 469 11.90 5.84 30.14
CA SER A 469 11.62 7.06 29.36
C SER A 469 12.64 8.17 29.64
N LEU A 470 13.09 8.82 28.56
CA LEU A 470 13.99 9.97 28.60
C LEU A 470 13.33 11.32 28.30
N HIS A 471 12.03 11.37 28.02
CA HIS A 471 11.31 12.59 27.59
C HIS A 471 11.56 13.81 28.50
N GLN A 472 11.50 13.61 29.82
CA GLN A 472 11.66 14.70 30.80
C GLN A 472 13.14 15.10 31.08
N HIS A 473 14.11 14.60 30.32
CA HIS A 473 15.52 14.92 30.54
C HIS A 473 15.87 16.30 29.96
N ARG A 474 16.67 17.07 30.69
CA ARG A 474 17.09 18.41 30.27
C ARG A 474 18.26 18.36 29.29
N LEU A 475 18.24 19.26 28.31
CA LEU A 475 19.34 19.46 27.38
C LEU A 475 20.38 20.42 27.97
N ASN A 476 21.65 19.99 28.01
CA ASN A 476 22.79 20.83 28.44
C ASN A 476 23.61 21.41 27.27
N CYS A 477 23.10 21.34 26.03
CA CYS A 477 23.81 21.77 24.81
C CYS A 477 23.75 23.29 24.54
N THR A 478 23.37 24.09 25.54
CA THR A 478 23.36 25.57 25.47
C THR A 478 24.11 26.18 26.64
N PHE A 479 25.02 27.11 26.36
CA PHE A 479 25.68 27.91 27.39
C PHE A 479 25.21 29.37 27.29
N LYS A 480 24.91 30.00 28.42
CA LYS A 480 24.58 31.43 28.47
C LYS A 480 25.88 32.23 28.56
N LYS A 481 26.17 33.07 27.57
CA LYS A 481 27.27 34.06 27.66
C LYS A 481 26.70 35.44 27.32
N LYS A 482 26.76 36.38 28.28
CA LYS A 482 26.25 37.76 28.14
C LYS A 482 24.78 37.83 27.66
N GLY A 483 23.86 37.13 28.34
CA GLY A 483 22.42 37.15 28.00
C GLY A 483 21.99 36.29 26.79
N PHE A 484 22.90 35.96 25.88
CA PHE A 484 22.61 35.12 24.71
C PHE A 484 22.90 33.64 24.98
N LYS A 485 21.95 32.75 24.66
CA LYS A 485 22.17 31.28 24.62
C LYS A 485 22.91 30.93 23.33
N ARG A 486 24.14 30.42 23.43
CA ARG A 486 24.90 29.89 22.28
C ARG A 486 24.90 28.37 22.31
N LEU A 487 24.85 27.76 21.12
CA LEU A 487 25.05 26.33 20.94
C LEU A 487 26.48 25.94 21.32
N THR A 488 26.62 24.80 21.99
CA THR A 488 27.95 24.21 22.28
C THR A 488 28.65 23.83 20.98
N ASN A 489 27.90 23.41 19.96
CA ASN A 489 28.42 23.16 18.63
C ASN A 489 28.64 24.47 17.84
N ARG A 490 29.90 24.76 17.49
CA ARG A 490 30.29 25.89 16.64
C ARG A 490 30.62 25.51 15.19
N LYS A 491 30.76 24.21 14.88
CA LYS A 491 31.17 23.71 13.58
C LYS A 491 30.21 22.60 13.15
N TYR A 492 29.26 22.94 12.29
CA TYR A 492 28.35 21.98 11.68
C TYR A 492 29.02 21.27 10.51
N TRP A 493 29.01 19.94 10.49
CA TRP A 493 29.45 19.17 9.34
C TRP A 493 28.26 18.88 8.42
N HIS A 494 28.49 18.99 7.12
CA HIS A 494 27.52 18.66 6.08
C HIS A 494 28.16 17.69 5.09
N THR A 495 27.38 16.85 4.44
CA THR A 495 27.86 16.11 3.27
C THR A 495 28.00 17.05 2.08
N VAL A 496 28.63 16.59 1.01
CA VAL A 496 28.78 17.38 -0.21
C VAL A 496 27.39 17.66 -0.80
N LEU A 497 26.91 18.91 -0.69
CA LEU A 497 25.56 19.32 -1.11
C LEU A 497 25.46 19.60 -2.63
N ASN A 498 26.22 18.88 -3.46
CA ASN A 498 26.14 19.05 -4.90
C ASN A 498 24.70 18.77 -5.38
N ARG A 499 24.25 19.55 -6.36
CA ARG A 499 22.94 19.33 -6.96
C ARG A 499 23.06 18.16 -7.91
N CYS A 500 22.28 17.12 -7.64
CA CYS A 500 22.15 16.01 -8.56
C CYS A 500 21.12 16.38 -9.64
N PRO A 501 21.33 15.97 -10.89
CA PRO A 501 20.30 16.09 -11.92
C PRO A 501 19.05 15.28 -11.52
N PRO A 502 17.86 15.61 -12.07
CA PRO A 502 16.60 14.94 -11.72
C PRO A 502 16.60 13.42 -11.98
N THR A 503 17.47 12.96 -12.87
CA THR A 503 17.66 11.55 -13.27
C THR A 503 18.58 10.77 -12.34
N CYS A 504 19.19 11.43 -11.36
CA CYS A 504 20.05 10.77 -10.39
C CYS A 504 19.21 10.00 -9.36
N SER A 505 19.40 8.68 -9.32
CA SER A 505 18.85 7.80 -8.30
C SER A 505 20.00 7.13 -7.53
N HIS A 506 19.99 7.26 -6.20
CA HIS A 506 20.84 6.49 -5.26
C HIS A 506 22.33 6.87 -5.13
N HIS A 507 22.63 8.04 -4.57
CA HIS A 507 23.99 8.36 -4.09
C HIS A 507 24.30 7.88 -2.67
N PHE A 508 23.29 7.40 -1.94
CA PHE A 508 23.48 7.06 -0.54
C PHE A 508 24.54 5.97 -0.38
N SER A 509 24.45 4.87 -1.12
CA SER A 509 25.38 3.74 -1.06
C SER A 509 26.83 4.13 -1.31
N ASP A 510 27.09 5.07 -2.24
CA ASP A 510 28.45 5.55 -2.52
C ASP A 510 28.97 6.46 -1.39
N SER A 511 28.08 7.26 -0.79
CA SER A 511 28.43 8.20 0.27
C SER A 511 28.50 7.54 1.65
N GLU A 512 27.75 6.46 1.87
CA GLU A 512 27.54 5.82 3.17
C GLU A 512 28.85 5.46 3.88
N PRO A 513 29.88 4.90 3.21
CA PRO A 513 31.16 4.57 3.86
C PRO A 513 31.87 5.80 4.45
N SER A 514 31.64 6.99 3.89
CA SER A 514 32.26 8.24 4.34
C SER A 514 31.50 8.94 5.47
N LEU A 515 30.28 8.49 5.79
CA LEU A 515 29.42 9.12 6.80
C LEU A 515 29.80 8.67 8.23
N PRO A 516 29.58 9.52 9.25
CA PRO A 516 29.70 9.11 10.65
C PRO A 516 28.74 7.96 10.98
N ARG A 517 29.22 6.97 11.73
CA ARG A 517 28.47 5.77 12.12
C ARG A 517 27.27 6.10 12.99
N MET A 518 27.39 7.04 13.92
CA MET A 518 26.25 7.47 14.73
C MET A 518 25.15 8.14 13.90
N TYR A 519 25.53 8.87 12.85
CA TYR A 519 24.57 9.44 11.90
C TYR A 519 23.90 8.36 11.05
N VAL A 520 24.66 7.40 10.53
CA VAL A 520 24.12 6.25 9.77
C VAL A 520 23.17 5.43 10.66
N TRP A 521 23.55 5.18 11.91
CA TRP A 521 22.69 4.51 12.88
C TRP A 521 21.38 5.27 13.12
N LEU A 522 21.44 6.59 13.24
CA LEU A 522 20.24 7.41 13.41
C LEU A 522 19.34 7.39 12.16
N LEU A 523 19.94 7.38 10.96
CA LEU A 523 19.19 7.16 9.72
C LEU A 523 18.51 5.79 9.74
N ASP A 524 19.20 4.73 10.18
CA ASP A 524 18.66 3.38 10.26
C ASP A 524 17.48 3.28 11.24
N LEU A 525 17.58 3.93 12.41
CA LEU A 525 16.48 4.00 13.37
C LEU A 525 15.21 4.62 12.75
N PHE A 526 15.32 5.80 12.13
CA PHE A 526 14.16 6.44 11.51
C PHE A 526 13.69 5.73 10.23
N SER A 527 14.61 5.11 9.49
CA SER A 527 14.30 4.26 8.34
C SER A 527 13.41 3.10 8.75
N PHE A 528 13.73 2.44 9.88
CA PHE A 528 12.94 1.37 10.46
C PHE A 528 11.57 1.85 10.94
N LEU A 529 11.53 2.95 11.72
CA LEU A 529 10.28 3.51 12.24
C LEU A 529 9.27 3.86 11.13
N LEU A 530 9.78 4.34 9.99
CA LEU A 530 8.97 4.76 8.84
C LEU A 530 8.75 3.65 7.81
N GLY A 531 9.46 2.53 7.89
CA GLY A 531 9.42 1.48 6.86
C GLY A 531 9.92 1.94 5.48
N VAL A 532 10.86 2.88 5.44
CA VAL A 532 11.47 3.41 4.20
C VAL A 532 12.94 3.03 4.10
N SER A 533 13.62 3.38 3.01
CA SER A 533 15.07 3.18 2.89
C SER A 533 15.87 4.32 3.55
N GLN A 534 17.06 4.01 4.10
CA GLN A 534 17.95 5.01 4.70
C GLN A 534 18.30 6.14 3.72
N GLY A 535 18.43 5.80 2.43
CA GLY A 535 18.68 6.77 1.37
C GLY A 535 17.57 7.80 1.18
N GLN A 536 16.29 7.44 1.43
CA GLN A 536 15.18 8.40 1.38
C GLN A 536 15.25 9.39 2.55
N VAL A 537 15.48 8.89 3.76
CA VAL A 537 15.66 9.74 4.95
C VAL A 537 16.86 10.67 4.77
N HIS A 538 17.99 10.11 4.31
CA HIS A 538 19.20 10.88 4.03
C HIS A 538 18.94 11.99 2.99
N LYS A 539 18.26 11.68 1.88
CA LYS A 539 17.91 12.66 0.85
C LYS A 539 17.13 13.84 1.43
N GLU A 540 16.20 13.59 2.34
CA GLU A 540 15.40 14.63 2.97
C GLU A 540 16.23 15.46 3.97
N VAL A 541 17.13 14.83 4.73
CA VAL A 541 18.12 15.55 5.55
C VAL A 541 18.92 16.54 4.70
N LEU A 542 19.39 16.13 3.52
CA LEU A 542 20.10 17.02 2.60
C LEU A 542 19.22 18.15 2.06
N ASN A 543 17.93 17.90 1.84
CA ASN A 543 16.99 18.93 1.39
C ASN A 543 16.85 20.04 2.43
N ILE A 544 16.68 19.66 3.71
CA ILE A 544 16.60 20.60 4.83
C ILE A 544 17.92 21.36 4.98
N GLU A 545 19.07 20.67 4.95
CA GLU A 545 20.39 21.31 5.02
C GLU A 545 20.62 22.35 3.91
N ARG A 546 20.12 22.09 2.69
CA ARG A 546 20.21 23.02 1.57
C ARG A 546 19.35 24.28 1.78
N CYS A 547 18.24 24.20 2.51
CA CYS A 547 17.40 25.37 2.80
C CYS A 547 18.20 26.43 3.58
N PHE A 548 19.04 26.03 4.53
CA PHE A 548 19.90 26.96 5.28
C PHE A 548 20.97 27.65 4.41
N LYS A 549 21.43 27.03 3.32
CA LYS A 549 22.41 27.65 2.41
C LYS A 549 21.79 28.67 1.46
N LYS A 550 20.56 28.41 0.96
CA LYS A 550 19.89 29.27 -0.04
C LYS A 550 19.61 30.69 0.48
N ARG A 551 19.36 30.84 1.79
CA ARG A 551 19.06 32.13 2.43
C ARG A 551 20.24 33.11 2.49
N LYS A 552 21.49 32.68 2.26
CA LYS A 552 22.67 33.58 2.26
C LYS A 552 22.80 34.47 1.02
N ARG A 553 21.88 34.41 0.06
CA ARG A 553 21.83 35.38 -1.05
C ARG A 553 20.81 36.47 -0.70
N PRO A 554 21.22 37.73 -0.45
CA PRO A 554 20.26 38.82 -0.34
C PRO A 554 19.45 38.91 -1.65
N PRO A 555 18.16 39.31 -1.59
CA PRO A 555 17.38 39.55 -2.79
C PRO A 555 18.10 40.64 -3.59
N VAL A 556 18.46 40.32 -4.84
CA VAL A 556 18.95 41.31 -5.79
C VAL A 556 17.84 42.36 -5.94
N PRO A 557 18.09 43.65 -5.65
CA PRO A 557 17.08 44.68 -5.88
C PRO A 557 16.72 44.64 -7.37
N LYS A 558 15.41 44.52 -7.65
CA LYS A 558 14.89 44.59 -9.02
C LYS A 558 15.40 45.90 -9.63
N SER A 559 16.28 45.81 -10.62
CA SER A 559 16.70 46.96 -11.40
C SER A 559 15.47 47.50 -12.11
N THR A 560 15.03 48.69 -11.70
CA THR A 560 14.11 49.51 -12.48
C THR A 560 14.69 49.72 -13.88
N PRO A 561 13.91 49.53 -14.95
CA PRO A 561 14.40 49.77 -16.30
C PRO A 561 14.76 51.26 -16.47
N PRO A 562 15.80 51.58 -17.26
CA PRO A 562 16.22 52.95 -17.46
C PRO A 562 15.12 53.74 -18.18
N ARG A 563 14.79 54.90 -17.62
CA ARG A 563 13.85 55.89 -18.14
C ARG A 563 14.32 56.31 -19.53
N ALA A 564 13.48 56.10 -20.55
CA ALA A 564 13.77 56.48 -21.93
C ALA A 564 14.09 57.98 -22.01
N ALA A 565 15.27 58.31 -22.56
CA ALA A 565 15.67 59.67 -22.87
C ALA A 565 14.79 60.19 -24.01
N THR A 566 14.04 61.25 -23.74
CA THR A 566 13.33 62.07 -24.72
C THR A 566 14.33 62.67 -25.71
N LYS A 567 14.29 62.22 -26.97
CA LYS A 567 14.97 62.88 -28.09
C LYS A 567 14.33 64.26 -28.32
N LYS A 568 15.11 65.32 -28.11
CA LYS A 568 14.81 66.66 -28.66
C LYS A 568 15.10 66.62 -30.17
N THR A 569 14.08 66.91 -30.97
CA THR A 569 14.21 67.25 -32.40
C THR A 569 14.71 68.69 -32.55
N PRO A 570 15.63 68.99 -33.48
CA PRO A 570 15.99 70.36 -33.84
C PRO A 570 15.02 70.91 -34.89
N CYS A 571 14.61 72.17 -34.74
CA CYS A 571 13.91 72.92 -35.79
C CYS A 571 14.88 73.29 -36.90
N PRO A 572 14.50 73.19 -38.18
CA PRO A 572 15.03 74.02 -39.24
C PRO A 572 14.09 75.19 -39.54
N SER A 573 14.74 76.31 -39.87
CA SER A 573 14.27 77.59 -40.43
C SER A 573 12.97 77.60 -41.23
#